data_AF-A0A2A2QUE1-F1
#
_entry.id   AF-A0A2A2QUE1-F1
#
_cell.length_a   1.000
_cell.length_b   1.000
_cell.length_c   1.000
_cell.angle_alpha   90.00
_cell.angle_beta   90.00
_cell.angle_gamma   90.00
#
_symmetry.space_group_name_H-M   'P 1'
#
loop_
_entity.id
_entity.type
_entity.pdbx_description
1 polymer ?
#
loop_
_entity_poly.entity_id
_entity_poly.type
_entity_poly.pdbx_seq_one_letter_code
_entity_poly.pdbx_strand_id
1 'polypeptide(L)'
;MEDFGRSLNPMRRRNVILTSFAAISIGGWLVLPQLAVWSMALATGKGEESSRAARDRIVFFGERAIRPTIASIEKNSPWVRRYGYLPSALEKIGGSAHSDLLAAIKDQDDPMKRAYLISALQTAFGDYSQFDTVIADSETGSFPAFGLMHMASDMRRRFPDAPQLLTEDRKLNPAFKGFWTKRSEDGGGKPSARPESK
;
A
#
# COMPACT_ATOMS: atom_id res chain seq x y z
N MET A 1 69.73 -9.41 -9.02
CA MET A 1 68.49 -8.85 -9.59
C MET A 1 67.36 -9.61 -8.94
N GLU A 2 66.62 -8.90 -8.09
CA GLU A 2 65.80 -9.44 -7.01
C GLU A 2 64.51 -10.09 -7.52
N ASP A 3 64.29 -11.31 -7.04
CA ASP A 3 63.08 -12.09 -7.27
C ASP A 3 62.03 -11.66 -6.23
N PHE A 4 61.11 -10.80 -6.67
CA PHE A 4 60.08 -10.18 -5.82
C PHE A 4 58.92 -11.16 -5.57
N GLY A 5 59.19 -12.23 -4.82
CA GLY A 5 58.20 -13.18 -4.32
C GLY A 5 57.24 -12.53 -3.32
N ARG A 6 56.14 -11.94 -3.81
CA ARG A 6 54.99 -11.57 -2.95
C ARG A 6 54.25 -12.83 -2.51
N SER A 7 54.70 -13.41 -1.40
CA SER A 7 53.91 -14.34 -0.59
C SER A 7 52.70 -13.61 0.00
N LEU A 8 51.55 -13.71 -0.66
CA LEU A 8 50.27 -13.26 -0.11
C LEU A 8 49.76 -14.33 0.87
N ASN A 9 49.93 -14.00 2.15
CA ASN A 9 49.51 -14.74 3.34
C ASN A 9 48.11 -15.42 3.19
N PRO A 10 47.98 -16.76 3.37
CA PRO A 10 46.73 -17.50 3.10
C PRO A 10 45.59 -17.17 4.08
N MET A 11 45.88 -16.63 5.27
CA MET A 11 44.85 -16.26 6.25
C MET A 11 44.02 -15.04 5.84
N ARG A 12 44.50 -14.17 4.93
CA ARG A 12 43.76 -12.97 4.53
C ARG A 12 42.64 -13.25 3.51
N ARG A 13 42.67 -14.39 2.83
CA ARG A 13 41.66 -14.78 1.82
C ARG A 13 40.35 -15.30 2.43
N ARG A 14 40.38 -15.92 3.60
CA ARG A 14 39.17 -16.47 4.26
C ARG A 14 38.22 -15.38 4.78
N ASN A 15 38.76 -14.28 5.32
CA ASN A 15 37.94 -13.19 5.85
C ASN A 15 37.28 -12.33 4.76
N VAL A 16 37.92 -12.20 3.58
CA VAL A 16 37.35 -11.46 2.44
C VAL A 16 36.19 -12.23 1.78
N ILE A 17 36.27 -13.56 1.73
CA ILE A 17 35.19 -14.38 1.15
C ILE A 17 33.95 -14.37 2.06
N LEU A 18 34.11 -14.47 3.39
CA LEU A 18 32.97 -14.41 4.31
C LEU A 18 32.27 -13.04 4.33
N THR A 19 33.02 -11.93 4.25
CA THR A 19 32.44 -10.59 4.19
C THR A 19 31.75 -10.33 2.85
N SER A 20 32.26 -10.90 1.75
CA SER A 20 31.57 -10.84 0.45
C SER A 20 30.25 -11.61 0.43
N PHE A 21 30.17 -12.81 1.03
CA PHE A 21 28.89 -13.52 1.12
C PHE A 21 27.86 -12.78 2.00
N ALA A 22 28.26 -12.26 3.15
CA ALA A 22 27.36 -11.46 3.99
C ALA A 22 26.89 -10.17 3.29
N ALA A 23 27.79 -9.47 2.57
CA ALA A 23 27.45 -8.27 1.80
C ALA A 23 26.55 -8.58 0.59
N ILE A 24 26.75 -9.72 -0.09
CA ILE A 24 25.89 -10.18 -1.18
C ILE A 24 24.52 -10.62 -0.63
N SER A 25 24.46 -11.26 0.53
CA SER A 25 23.21 -11.61 1.19
C SER A 25 22.43 -10.36 1.64
N ILE A 26 23.09 -9.34 2.20
CA ILE A 26 22.46 -8.07 2.61
C ILE A 26 22.04 -7.23 1.39
N GLY A 27 22.92 -7.11 0.39
CA GLY A 27 22.64 -6.40 -0.85
C GLY A 27 21.52 -7.04 -1.65
N GLY A 28 21.51 -8.38 -1.72
CA GLY A 28 20.41 -9.16 -2.25
C GLY A 28 19.11 -8.83 -1.49
N TRP A 29 19.10 -8.92 -0.16
CA TRP A 29 17.90 -8.64 0.64
C TRP A 29 17.39 -7.18 0.55
N LEU A 30 18.24 -6.21 0.23
CA LEU A 30 17.85 -4.81 0.02
C LEU A 30 17.30 -4.55 -1.39
N VAL A 31 17.84 -5.23 -2.41
CA VAL A 31 17.48 -4.99 -3.83
C VAL A 31 16.37 -5.94 -4.31
N LEU A 32 16.27 -7.14 -3.74
CA LEU A 32 15.28 -8.17 -4.08
C LEU A 32 13.81 -7.68 -3.99
N PRO A 33 13.38 -6.90 -2.98
CA PRO A 33 12.01 -6.40 -2.92
C PRO A 33 11.69 -5.45 -4.09
N GLN A 34 12.64 -4.59 -4.47
CA GLN A 34 12.44 -3.66 -5.59
C GLN A 34 12.39 -4.40 -6.93
N LEU A 35 13.27 -5.37 -7.13
CA LEU A 35 13.25 -6.24 -8.32
C LEU A 35 11.99 -7.09 -8.38
N ALA A 36 11.50 -7.59 -7.24
CA ALA A 36 10.25 -8.32 -7.16
C ALA A 36 9.08 -7.44 -7.62
N VAL A 37 8.99 -6.19 -7.16
CA VAL A 37 7.95 -5.24 -7.57
C VAL A 37 8.06 -4.87 -9.05
N TRP A 38 9.28 -4.66 -9.57
CA TRP A 38 9.49 -4.42 -11.00
C TRP A 38 9.09 -5.63 -11.86
N SER A 39 9.43 -6.85 -11.40
CA SER A 39 9.02 -8.08 -12.05
C SER A 39 7.50 -8.28 -12.01
N MET A 40 6.79 -7.76 -11.00
CA MET A 40 5.32 -7.76 -10.96
C MET A 40 4.74 -6.84 -12.04
N ALA A 41 5.28 -5.63 -12.20
CA ALA A 41 4.82 -4.71 -13.26
C ALA A 41 4.96 -5.34 -14.66
N LEU A 42 6.02 -6.13 -14.88
CA LEU A 42 6.26 -6.90 -16.11
C LEU A 42 5.42 -8.19 -16.22
N ALA A 43 5.15 -8.88 -15.10
CA ALA A 43 4.43 -10.15 -15.06
C ALA A 43 2.90 -10.02 -14.94
N THR A 44 2.36 -8.80 -14.81
CA THR A 44 0.90 -8.54 -14.90
C THR A 44 0.37 -8.72 -16.33
N GLY A 45 0.54 -9.93 -16.88
CA GLY A 45 -0.39 -10.49 -17.84
C GLY A 45 -1.78 -10.59 -17.21
N LYS A 46 -2.81 -10.29 -18.02
CA LYS A 46 -4.21 -10.19 -17.60
C LYS A 46 -4.68 -11.48 -16.91
N GLY A 47 -4.91 -11.48 -15.59
CA GLY A 47 -5.48 -12.65 -14.90
C GLY A 47 -5.50 -12.57 -13.37
N GLU A 48 -6.32 -13.42 -12.75
CA GLU A 48 -6.45 -13.55 -11.29
C GLU A 48 -5.21 -14.21 -10.66
N GLU A 49 -4.53 -15.09 -11.40
CA GLU A 49 -3.31 -15.78 -10.95
C GLU A 49 -2.12 -14.83 -10.77
N SER A 50 -1.95 -13.84 -11.65
CA SER A 50 -0.89 -12.82 -11.51
C SER A 50 -1.12 -11.93 -10.29
N SER A 51 -2.38 -11.71 -9.90
CA SER A 51 -2.74 -10.96 -8.69
C SER A 51 -2.44 -11.75 -7.41
N ARG A 52 -2.70 -13.06 -7.38
CA ARG A 52 -2.36 -13.91 -6.22
C ARG A 52 -0.84 -14.03 -6.05
N ALA A 53 -0.10 -14.23 -7.13
CA ALA A 53 1.36 -14.29 -7.08
C ALA A 53 1.99 -12.97 -6.60
N ALA A 54 1.45 -11.83 -7.04
CA ALA A 54 1.88 -10.52 -6.56
C ALA A 54 1.62 -10.34 -5.06
N ARG A 55 0.41 -10.69 -4.60
CA ARG A 55 0.06 -10.69 -3.17
C ARG A 55 1.05 -11.51 -2.35
N ASP A 56 1.25 -12.77 -2.74
CA ASP A 56 2.02 -13.72 -1.94
C ASP A 56 3.50 -13.33 -1.89
N ARG A 57 4.03 -12.69 -2.95
CA ARG A 57 5.37 -12.09 -2.92
C ARG A 57 5.47 -10.89 -1.99
N ILE A 58 4.47 -9.99 -1.99
CA ILE A 58 4.47 -8.84 -1.06
C ILE A 58 4.44 -9.34 0.38
N VAL A 59 3.60 -10.33 0.68
CA VAL A 59 3.53 -10.96 2.00
C VAL A 59 4.86 -11.63 2.36
N PHE A 60 5.49 -12.33 1.41
CA PHE A 60 6.78 -12.98 1.62
C PHE A 60 7.90 -11.99 1.97
N PHE A 61 7.95 -10.84 1.31
CA PHE A 61 8.92 -9.77 1.62
C PHE A 61 8.51 -8.88 2.80
N GLY A 62 7.27 -9.02 3.27
CA GLY A 62 6.72 -8.30 4.41
C GLY A 62 6.76 -6.78 4.25
N GLU A 63 7.03 -6.09 5.36
CA GLU A 63 7.04 -4.62 5.47
C GLU A 63 7.91 -3.94 4.42
N ARG A 64 9.03 -4.56 4.06
CA ARG A 64 10.01 -3.98 3.12
C ARG A 64 9.51 -3.91 1.68
N ALA A 65 8.48 -4.67 1.34
CA ALA A 65 7.85 -4.57 0.03
C ALA A 65 6.81 -3.44 -0.05
N ILE A 66 6.33 -2.92 1.08
CA ILE A 66 5.21 -1.96 1.11
C ILE A 66 5.56 -0.66 0.41
N ARG A 67 6.63 0.03 0.84
CA ARG A 67 7.06 1.28 0.21
C ARG A 67 7.41 1.10 -1.27
N PRO A 68 8.17 0.07 -1.69
CA PRO A 68 8.38 -0.21 -3.11
C PRO A 68 7.08 -0.46 -3.88
N THR A 69 6.12 -1.20 -3.31
CA THR A 69 4.83 -1.46 -3.96
C THR A 69 4.04 -0.17 -4.13
N ILE A 70 3.96 0.67 -3.08
CA ILE A 70 3.33 1.99 -3.13
C ILE A 70 4.00 2.86 -4.21
N ALA A 71 5.33 2.96 -4.22
CA ALA A 71 6.07 3.73 -5.23
C ALA A 71 5.87 3.20 -6.67
N SER A 72 5.63 1.89 -6.84
CA SER A 72 5.31 1.32 -8.15
C SER A 72 3.91 1.69 -8.63
N ILE A 73 2.95 1.81 -7.70
CA ILE A 73 1.61 2.35 -7.97
C ILE A 73 1.71 3.80 -8.44
N GLU A 74 2.64 4.58 -7.89
CA GLU A 74 2.87 5.96 -8.35
C GLU A 74 3.35 6.04 -9.80
N LYS A 75 4.19 5.09 -10.22
CA LYS A 75 4.80 5.08 -11.56
C LYS A 75 3.90 4.43 -12.63
N ASN A 76 3.01 3.54 -12.24
CA ASN A 76 2.15 2.79 -13.16
C ASN A 76 0.68 3.02 -12.83
N SER A 77 -0.08 3.61 -13.75
CA SER A 77 -1.48 4.00 -13.56
C SER A 77 -2.30 2.97 -12.74
N PRO A 78 -2.98 3.39 -11.66
CA PRO A 78 -3.36 2.55 -10.52
C PRO A 78 -4.58 1.65 -10.74
N TRP A 79 -5.08 1.47 -11.97
CA TRP A 79 -6.40 0.89 -12.14
C TRP A 79 -6.52 -0.56 -11.65
N VAL A 80 -7.54 -0.75 -10.80
CA VAL A 80 -8.14 -1.92 -10.13
C VAL A 80 -7.58 -3.30 -10.51
N ARG A 81 -7.43 -3.59 -11.79
CA ARG A 81 -6.86 -4.87 -12.26
C ARG A 81 -5.41 -5.09 -11.84
N ARG A 82 -4.60 -4.03 -11.75
CA ARG A 82 -3.16 -4.17 -11.48
C ARG A 82 -2.80 -4.22 -10.00
N TYR A 83 -3.66 -3.72 -9.12
CA TYR A 83 -3.34 -3.59 -7.70
C TYR A 83 -4.43 -4.07 -6.75
N GLY A 84 -5.52 -4.68 -7.22
CA GLY A 84 -6.57 -5.24 -6.36
C GLY A 84 -6.11 -6.25 -5.30
N TYR A 85 -4.88 -6.75 -5.39
CA TYR A 85 -4.24 -7.57 -4.36
C TYR A 85 -3.69 -6.78 -3.16
N LEU A 86 -3.49 -5.47 -3.30
CA LEU A 86 -2.82 -4.65 -2.29
C LEU A 86 -3.55 -4.70 -0.95
N PRO A 87 -4.89 -4.53 -0.87
CA PRO A 87 -5.56 -4.56 0.42
C PRO A 87 -5.35 -5.89 1.16
N SER A 88 -5.46 -7.02 0.45
CA SER A 88 -5.23 -8.35 1.04
C SER A 88 -3.77 -8.59 1.44
N ALA A 89 -2.81 -8.00 0.73
CA ALA A 89 -1.41 -8.10 1.10
C ALA A 89 -1.11 -7.27 2.37
N LEU A 90 -1.65 -6.06 2.43
CA LEU A 90 -1.50 -5.16 3.57
C LEU A 90 -2.15 -5.74 4.83
N GLU A 91 -3.36 -6.30 4.71
CA GLU A 91 -4.06 -6.97 5.82
C GLU A 91 -3.21 -8.12 6.40
N LYS A 92 -2.54 -8.89 5.54
CA LYS A 92 -1.68 -10.00 5.95
C LYS A 92 -0.37 -9.53 6.60
N ILE A 93 0.13 -8.34 6.26
CA ILE A 93 1.35 -7.80 6.89
C ILE A 93 1.02 -7.15 8.24
N GLY A 94 -0.11 -6.45 8.36
CA GLY A 94 -0.60 -5.93 9.64
C GLY A 94 -0.19 -4.49 9.97
N GLY A 95 0.11 -4.20 11.24
CA GLY A 95 0.15 -2.84 11.78
C GLY A 95 1.24 -1.92 11.20
N SER A 96 2.39 -2.46 10.82
CA SER A 96 3.45 -1.69 10.12
C SER A 96 3.01 -1.24 8.73
N ALA A 97 2.25 -2.08 8.04
CA ALA A 97 1.68 -1.77 6.74
C ALA A 97 0.66 -0.63 6.79
N HIS A 98 -0.11 -0.59 7.87
CA HIS A 98 -1.04 0.49 8.15
C HIS A 98 -0.31 1.84 8.30
N SER A 99 0.77 1.87 9.09
CA SER A 99 1.55 3.10 9.32
C SER A 99 2.24 3.61 8.06
N ASP A 100 2.87 2.72 7.29
CA ASP A 100 3.51 3.08 6.03
C ASP A 100 2.49 3.58 4.99
N LEU A 101 1.29 3.00 4.96
CA LEU A 101 0.23 3.46 4.07
C LEU A 101 -0.30 4.84 4.44
N LEU A 102 -0.46 5.14 5.74
CA LEU A 102 -0.85 6.48 6.20
C LEU A 102 0.20 7.54 5.80
N ALA A 103 1.49 7.23 5.95
CA ALA A 103 2.56 8.12 5.51
C ALA A 103 2.48 8.36 3.99
N ALA A 104 2.29 7.31 3.20
CA ALA A 104 2.14 7.42 1.76
C ALA A 104 0.91 8.23 1.31
N ILE A 105 -0.21 8.13 2.03
CA ILE A 105 -1.41 8.94 1.73
C ILE A 105 -1.11 10.43 1.93
N LYS A 106 -0.40 10.78 3.00
CA LYS A 106 -0.03 12.16 3.32
C LYS A 106 0.91 12.77 2.29
N ASP A 107 1.87 11.98 1.81
CA ASP A 107 2.87 12.43 0.84
C ASP A 107 2.36 12.37 -0.62
N GLN A 108 1.10 11.98 -0.85
CA GLN A 108 0.55 11.82 -2.19
C GLN A 108 -0.20 13.06 -2.68
N ASP A 109 0.39 13.72 -3.68
CA ASP A 109 -0.17 14.91 -4.32
C ASP A 109 -1.22 14.59 -5.39
N ASP A 110 -1.14 13.44 -6.05
CA ASP A 110 -2.10 13.04 -7.08
C ASP A 110 -3.42 12.57 -6.44
N PRO A 111 -4.55 13.27 -6.67
CA PRO A 111 -5.83 12.93 -6.03
C PRO A 111 -6.35 11.54 -6.39
N MET A 112 -6.07 11.04 -7.60
CA MET A 112 -6.48 9.69 -8.02
C MET A 112 -5.68 8.63 -7.29
N LYS A 113 -4.36 8.82 -7.15
CA LYS A 113 -3.51 7.89 -6.39
C LYS A 113 -3.85 7.93 -4.90
N ARG A 114 -4.05 9.12 -4.35
CA ARG A 114 -4.45 9.30 -2.95
C ARG A 114 -5.79 8.59 -2.66
N ALA A 115 -6.78 8.73 -3.55
CA ALA A 115 -8.06 8.01 -3.44
C ALA A 115 -7.86 6.48 -3.39
N TYR A 116 -6.97 5.94 -4.22
CA TYR A 116 -6.67 4.52 -4.23
C TYR A 116 -6.03 4.05 -2.91
N LEU A 117 -5.03 4.78 -2.42
CA LEU A 117 -4.36 4.45 -1.15
C LEU A 117 -5.35 4.52 0.03
N ILE A 118 -6.24 5.50 0.05
CA ILE A 118 -7.30 5.61 1.06
C ILE A 118 -8.28 4.43 0.97
N SER A 119 -8.70 4.01 -0.24
CA SER A 119 -9.55 2.84 -0.40
C SER A 119 -8.86 1.55 0.06
N ALA A 120 -7.55 1.42 -0.19
CA ALA A 120 -6.76 0.31 0.31
C ALA A 120 -6.69 0.30 1.84
N LEU A 121 -6.53 1.47 2.47
CA LEU A 121 -6.55 1.64 3.93
C LEU A 121 -7.88 1.18 4.53
N GLN A 122 -8.99 1.63 3.93
CA GLN A 122 -10.34 1.28 4.34
C GLN A 122 -10.61 -0.22 4.19
N THR A 123 -10.23 -0.81 3.06
CA THR A 123 -10.49 -2.22 2.77
C THR A 123 -9.63 -3.15 3.64
N ALA A 124 -8.33 -2.85 3.79
CA ALA A 124 -7.40 -3.70 4.51
C ALA A 124 -7.55 -3.61 6.04
N PHE A 125 -7.82 -2.41 6.54
CA PHE A 125 -7.75 -2.13 7.98
C PHE A 125 -9.08 -1.63 8.58
N GLY A 126 -10.08 -1.32 7.76
CA GLY A 126 -11.31 -0.68 8.24
C GLY A 126 -11.05 0.69 8.85
N ASP A 127 -9.96 1.36 8.45
CA ASP A 127 -9.59 2.69 8.91
C ASP A 127 -10.12 3.74 7.93
N TYR A 128 -11.00 4.59 8.43
CA TYR A 128 -11.68 5.65 7.69
C TYR A 128 -11.24 7.05 8.16
N SER A 129 -10.14 7.15 8.91
CA SER A 129 -9.60 8.41 9.44
C SER A 129 -9.27 9.43 8.36
N GLN A 130 -8.95 8.98 7.15
CA GLN A 130 -8.65 9.84 6.00
C GLN A 130 -9.91 10.32 5.27
N PHE A 131 -11.10 9.89 5.68
CA PHE A 131 -12.32 10.20 4.94
C PHE A 131 -12.78 11.64 5.12
N ASP A 132 -12.44 12.30 6.23
CA ASP A 132 -12.69 13.74 6.39
C ASP A 132 -11.98 14.55 5.30
N THR A 133 -10.74 14.18 4.98
CA THR A 133 -9.97 14.77 3.86
C THR A 133 -10.65 14.48 2.52
N VAL A 134 -11.17 13.26 2.31
CA VAL A 134 -11.92 12.92 1.09
C VAL A 134 -13.16 13.79 0.93
N ILE A 135 -13.93 14.00 2.00
CA ILE A 135 -15.11 14.86 2.00
C ILE A 135 -14.72 16.30 1.63
N ALA A 136 -13.71 16.86 2.29
CA ALA A 136 -13.21 18.21 2.02
C ALA A 136 -12.73 18.38 0.56
N ASP A 137 -11.94 17.42 0.06
CA ASP A 137 -11.43 17.45 -1.31
C ASP A 137 -12.56 17.30 -2.34
N SER A 138 -13.62 16.56 -2.01
CA SER A 138 -14.78 16.36 -2.90
C SER A 138 -15.59 17.63 -3.05
N GLU A 139 -15.67 18.46 -2.00
CA GLU A 139 -16.37 19.75 -2.03
C GLU A 139 -15.64 20.79 -2.88
N THR A 140 -14.31 20.75 -2.89
CA THR A 140 -13.50 21.63 -3.75
C THR A 140 -13.43 21.13 -5.19
N GLY A 141 -14.00 19.96 -5.49
CA GLY A 141 -13.89 19.30 -6.79
C GLY A 141 -12.49 18.73 -7.07
N SER A 142 -11.59 18.77 -6.08
CA SER A 142 -10.23 18.25 -6.19
C SER A 142 -10.20 16.72 -6.08
N PHE A 143 -11.22 16.12 -5.47
CA PHE A 143 -11.34 14.68 -5.38
C PHE A 143 -12.09 14.09 -6.58
N PRO A 144 -11.56 13.02 -7.20
CA PRO A 144 -12.19 12.41 -8.35
C PRO A 144 -13.50 11.71 -7.94
N ALA A 145 -14.60 12.00 -8.65
CA ALA A 145 -15.90 11.33 -8.46
C ALA A 145 -15.79 9.79 -8.55
N PHE A 146 -14.86 9.30 -9.37
CA PHE A 146 -14.59 7.88 -9.48
C PHE A 146 -14.00 7.28 -8.18
N GLY A 147 -13.17 8.04 -7.44
CA GLY A 147 -12.65 7.63 -6.14
C GLY A 147 -13.77 7.45 -5.11
N LEU A 148 -14.73 8.37 -5.08
CA LEU A 148 -15.91 8.24 -4.22
C LEU A 148 -16.75 7.02 -4.57
N MET A 149 -16.90 6.70 -5.85
CA MET A 149 -17.68 5.55 -6.28
C MET A 149 -17.09 4.23 -5.77
N HIS A 150 -15.76 4.12 -5.73
CA HIS A 150 -15.09 2.96 -5.13
C HIS A 150 -15.35 2.88 -3.63
N MET A 151 -15.22 4.00 -2.91
CA MET A 151 -15.42 4.05 -1.47
C MET A 151 -16.90 3.84 -1.08
N ALA A 152 -17.86 4.14 -1.95
CA ALA A 152 -19.29 4.00 -1.67
C ALA A 152 -19.67 2.54 -1.33
N SER A 153 -19.06 1.57 -2.02
CA SER A 153 -19.30 0.15 -1.75
C SER A 153 -18.73 -0.28 -0.40
N ASP A 154 -17.54 0.21 -0.04
CA ASP A 154 -16.90 -0.09 1.24
C ASP A 154 -17.67 0.57 2.39
N MET A 155 -18.08 1.83 2.20
CA MET A 155 -18.88 2.57 3.16
C MET A 155 -20.22 1.90 3.44
N ARG A 156 -20.94 1.46 2.42
CA ARG A 156 -22.23 0.78 2.61
C ARG A 156 -22.09 -0.57 3.31
N ARG A 157 -21.00 -1.29 3.06
CA ARG A 157 -20.71 -2.55 3.76
C ARG A 157 -20.41 -2.32 5.24
N ARG A 158 -19.67 -1.26 5.56
CA ARG A 158 -19.26 -0.96 6.94
C ARG A 158 -20.34 -0.25 7.76
N PHE A 159 -21.09 0.63 7.11
CA PHE A 159 -22.13 1.51 7.67
C PHE A 159 -23.42 1.29 6.87
N PRO A 160 -24.13 0.18 7.13
CA PRO A 160 -25.33 -0.18 6.36
C PRO A 160 -26.49 0.82 6.55
N ASP A 161 -26.46 1.59 7.62
CA ASP A 161 -27.38 2.66 7.98
C ASP A 161 -27.00 4.02 7.36
N ALA A 162 -25.82 4.13 6.75
CA ALA A 162 -25.39 5.36 6.11
C ALA A 162 -26.27 5.66 4.87
N PRO A 163 -26.59 6.94 4.62
CA PRO A 163 -27.16 7.37 3.35
C PRO A 163 -26.27 6.96 2.15
N GLN A 164 -26.76 7.11 0.93
CA GLN A 164 -25.89 6.89 -0.23
C GLN A 164 -24.77 7.93 -0.25
N LEU A 165 -23.51 7.49 -0.40
CA LEU A 165 -22.35 8.40 -0.44
C LEU A 165 -22.45 9.40 -1.59
N LEU A 166 -22.91 8.93 -2.74
CA LEU A 166 -23.07 9.71 -3.95
C LEU A 166 -24.54 9.90 -4.30
N THR A 167 -24.86 11.05 -4.86
CA THR A 167 -26.10 11.32 -5.60
C THR A 167 -26.04 10.74 -7.01
N GLU A 168 -27.17 10.74 -7.73
CA GLU A 168 -27.25 10.24 -9.11
C GLU A 168 -26.31 10.99 -10.07
N ASP A 169 -26.08 12.29 -9.81
CA ASP A 169 -25.13 13.12 -10.56
C ASP A 169 -23.66 12.93 -10.12
N ARG A 170 -23.36 11.88 -9.35
CA ARG A 170 -22.02 11.50 -8.86
C ARG A 170 -21.35 12.59 -8.02
N LYS A 171 -22.14 13.41 -7.33
CA LYS A 171 -21.64 14.35 -6.33
C LYS A 171 -21.77 13.75 -4.93
N LEU A 172 -21.01 14.30 -3.99
CA LEU A 172 -21.15 13.95 -2.59
C LEU A 172 -22.57 14.25 -2.11
N ASN A 173 -23.24 13.27 -1.51
CA ASN A 173 -24.58 13.44 -0.98
C ASN A 173 -24.55 14.26 0.31
N PRO A 174 -25.29 15.39 0.40
CA PRO A 174 -25.36 16.20 1.61
C PRO A 174 -25.87 15.43 2.84
N ALA A 175 -26.78 14.47 2.65
CA ALA A 175 -27.27 13.63 3.75
C ALA A 175 -26.17 12.72 4.28
N PHE A 176 -25.35 12.16 3.39
CA PHE A 176 -24.18 11.38 3.81
C PHE A 176 -23.17 12.26 4.54
N LYS A 177 -22.91 13.48 4.06
CA LYS A 177 -22.02 14.43 4.72
C LYS A 177 -22.46 14.67 6.17
N GLY A 178 -23.73 15.01 6.38
CA GLY A 178 -24.27 15.22 7.73
C GLY A 178 -24.15 13.99 8.63
N PHE A 179 -24.42 12.80 8.09
CA PHE A 179 -24.18 11.52 8.78
C PHE A 179 -22.70 11.36 9.17
N TRP A 180 -21.78 11.64 8.25
CA TRP A 180 -20.35 11.47 8.47
C TRP A 180 -19.80 12.44 9.50
N THR A 181 -20.17 13.72 9.43
CA THR A 181 -19.76 14.75 10.40
C THR A 181 -20.12 14.35 11.83
N LYS A 182 -21.37 13.93 12.05
CA LYS A 182 -21.79 13.45 13.38
C LYS A 182 -20.95 12.25 13.85
N ARG A 183 -20.66 11.32 12.93
CA ARG A 183 -19.89 10.12 13.25
C ARG A 183 -18.43 10.42 13.55
N SER A 184 -17.81 11.35 12.83
CA SER A 184 -16.41 11.72 13.05
C SER A 184 -16.23 12.42 14.40
N GLU A 185 -17.20 13.22 14.84
CA GLU A 185 -17.29 13.78 16.20
C GLU A 185 -17.34 12.68 17.27
N ASP A 186 -18.09 11.61 17.02
CA ASP A 186 -18.19 10.43 17.90
C ASP A 186 -16.95 9.49 17.81
N GLY A 187 -15.92 9.85 17.05
CA GLY A 187 -14.69 9.06 16.88
C GLY A 187 -14.81 7.85 15.93
N GLY A 188 -15.92 7.73 15.21
CA GLY A 188 -16.28 6.56 14.40
C GLY A 188 -15.47 6.32 13.12
N GLY A 189 -14.47 7.16 12.83
CA GLY A 189 -13.54 7.00 11.70
C GLY A 189 -12.26 6.22 12.02
N LYS A 190 -11.94 6.02 13.31
CA LYS A 190 -10.73 5.29 13.72
C LYS A 190 -10.94 3.78 13.61
N PRO A 191 -9.87 2.99 13.35
CA PRO A 191 -9.97 1.54 13.31
C PRO A 191 -10.55 1.04 14.63
N SER A 192 -11.70 0.35 14.56
CA SER A 192 -12.19 -0.43 15.68
C SER A 192 -11.11 -1.45 15.99
N ALA A 193 -10.67 -1.53 17.26
CA ALA A 193 -9.69 -2.51 17.71
C ALA A 193 -10.16 -3.90 17.27
N ARG A 194 -9.61 -4.38 16.15
CA ARG A 194 -9.91 -5.70 15.62
C ARG A 194 -9.32 -6.67 16.64
N PRO A 195 -10.10 -7.62 17.19
CA PRO A 195 -9.53 -8.60 18.09
C PRO A 195 -8.40 -9.30 17.35
N GLU A 196 -7.21 -9.28 17.93
CA GLU A 196 -6.05 -9.99 17.40
C GLU A 196 -6.47 -11.44 17.16
N SER A 197 -6.47 -11.86 15.89
CA SER A 197 -6.70 -13.25 15.54
C SER A 197 -5.50 -14.04 16.06
N LYS A 198 -5.73 -14.77 17.16
CA LYS A 198 -4.82 -15.78 17.70
C LYS A 198 -4.58 -16.90 16.70
#